data_AF-A0A6L6YFI2-F1
#
_entry.id   AF-A0A6L6YFI2-F1
#
_cell.length_a   1.000
_cell.length_b   1.000
_cell.length_c   1.000
_cell.angle_alpha   90.00
_cell.angle_beta   90.00
_cell.angle_gamma   90.00
#
_symmetry.space_group_name_H-M   'P 1'
#
loop_
_entity.id
_entity.type
_entity.pdbx_description
1 polymer ?
#
loop_
_entity_poly.entity_id
_entity_poly.type
_entity_poly.pdbx_seq_one_letter_code
_entity_poly.pdbx_strand_id
1 'polypeptide(L)'
;WVPGHFPSDDFALAAFDGTSLYEHSDPREGYHQDWNTLIYNYGRREVSNFLVGNALYWIERFGIDALRVDAVASMIYRDYSRKEGEWVPNEYGGRENLEAIEFLRNTNRVLGEQTPGAVTMAEESTDFAGVSRPASTGGLGFWFKWNLGWMHDTLDYMKLDPVHRRHHHDKMTFGML
;
A
#
# COMPACT_ATOMS: atom_id res chain seq x y z
N TRP A 1 8.41 4.05 -3.97
CA TRP A 1 7.38 4.49 -4.91
C TRP A 1 6.13 4.74 -4.09
N VAL A 2 5.53 5.93 -4.22
CA VAL A 2 4.49 6.40 -3.30
C VAL A 2 3.18 6.60 -4.08
N PRO A 3 2.42 5.53 -4.36
CA PRO A 3 1.16 5.61 -5.08
C PRO A 3 -0.05 5.86 -4.16
N GLY A 4 0.16 5.93 -2.84
CA GLY A 4 -0.93 5.95 -1.86
C GLY A 4 -1.66 7.29 -1.74
N HIS A 5 -0.93 8.39 -1.94
CA HIS A 5 -1.41 9.74 -1.66
C HIS A 5 -0.50 10.81 -2.29
N PHE A 6 -0.96 12.05 -2.31
CA PHE A 6 -0.19 13.22 -2.73
C PHE A 6 -0.57 14.48 -1.94
N PRO A 7 0.34 15.47 -1.80
CA PRO A 7 0.05 16.73 -1.09
C PRO A 7 -1.04 17.58 -1.78
N SER A 8 -1.64 18.49 -1.02
CA SER A 8 -2.67 19.43 -1.52
C SER A 8 -2.10 20.75 -2.07
N ASP A 9 -0.85 20.74 -2.54
CA ASP A 9 -0.22 21.92 -3.12
C ASP A 9 -0.96 22.37 -4.39
N ASP A 10 -1.28 23.67 -4.49
CA ASP A 10 -2.10 24.26 -5.55
C ASP A 10 -1.43 24.25 -6.93
N PHE A 11 -0.10 24.24 -6.97
CA PHE A 11 0.70 24.15 -8.20
C PHE A 11 0.85 22.72 -8.74
N ALA A 12 0.31 21.72 -8.05
CA ALA A 12 0.51 20.30 -8.35
C ALA A 12 -0.76 19.61 -8.88
N LEU A 13 -1.15 18.46 -8.33
CA LEU A 13 -2.24 17.61 -8.84
C LEU A 13 -3.61 17.91 -8.21
N ALA A 14 -3.65 18.66 -7.11
CA ALA A 14 -4.88 18.98 -6.40
C ALA A 14 -5.80 19.83 -7.29
N ALA A 15 -7.08 19.47 -7.39
CA ALA A 15 -8.07 20.20 -8.19
C ALA A 15 -7.59 20.55 -9.62
N PHE A 16 -6.86 19.62 -10.26
CA PHE A 16 -6.00 19.88 -11.43
C PHE A 16 -6.66 20.66 -12.58
N ASP A 17 -7.95 20.41 -12.84
CA ASP A 17 -8.74 21.08 -13.89
C ASP A 17 -9.90 21.92 -13.34
N GLY A 18 -9.83 22.28 -12.05
CA GLY A 18 -10.93 22.89 -11.30
C GLY A 18 -11.93 21.88 -10.71
N THR A 19 -11.73 20.58 -10.92
CA THR A 19 -12.49 19.50 -10.30
C THR A 19 -11.58 18.54 -9.55
N SER A 20 -12.14 17.66 -8.71
CA SER A 20 -11.41 16.52 -8.12
C SER A 20 -11.04 15.50 -9.20
N LEU A 21 -9.95 15.78 -9.91
CA LEU A 21 -9.53 15.03 -11.09
C LEU A 21 -8.73 13.79 -10.69
N TYR A 22 -7.63 14.00 -9.97
CA TYR A 22 -6.72 12.94 -9.53
C TYR A 22 -7.15 12.32 -8.20
N GLU A 23 -7.65 13.14 -7.29
CA GLU A 23 -8.21 12.74 -6.01
C GLU A 23 -9.65 12.23 -6.13
N HIS A 24 -10.08 11.40 -5.18
CA HIS A 24 -11.49 11.03 -5.08
C HIS A 24 -12.33 12.23 -4.61
N SER A 25 -13.51 12.42 -5.21
CA SER A 25 -14.37 13.58 -4.92
C SER A 25 -15.07 13.51 -3.57
N ASP A 26 -15.37 12.31 -3.06
CA ASP A 26 -15.82 12.12 -1.69
C ASP A 26 -14.64 12.24 -0.72
N PRO A 27 -14.58 13.25 0.16
CA PRO A 27 -13.45 13.44 1.08
C PRO A 27 -13.28 12.29 2.09
N ARG A 28 -14.32 11.50 2.35
CA ARG A 28 -14.22 10.29 3.20
C ARG A 28 -13.37 9.20 2.55
N GLU A 29 -13.16 9.28 1.25
CA GLU A 29 -12.32 8.36 0.48
C GLU A 29 -11.08 9.05 -0.11
N GLY A 30 -11.18 10.36 -0.38
CA GLY A 30 -10.18 11.17 -1.08
C GLY A 30 -9.17 11.89 -0.20
N TYR A 31 -9.22 11.72 1.14
CA TYR A 31 -8.34 12.46 2.05
C TYR A 31 -7.85 11.61 3.23
N HIS A 32 -6.54 11.64 3.49
CA HIS A 32 -5.94 11.13 4.73
C HIS A 32 -5.92 12.23 5.79
N GLN A 33 -6.74 12.10 6.82
CA GLN A 33 -6.91 13.14 7.86
C GLN A 33 -5.65 13.37 8.68
N ASP A 34 -4.97 12.30 9.11
CA ASP A 34 -3.77 12.41 9.94
C ASP A 34 -2.55 12.97 9.17
N TRP A 35 -2.54 12.85 7.84
CA TRP A 35 -1.40 13.25 7.00
C TRP A 35 -1.61 14.56 6.26
N ASN A 36 -2.85 15.05 6.21
CA ASN A 36 -3.27 16.20 5.40
C ASN A 36 -2.88 16.07 3.92
N THR A 37 -3.21 14.92 3.32
CA THR A 37 -2.92 14.61 1.92
C THR A 37 -4.12 14.03 1.20
N LEU A 38 -4.16 14.23 -0.11
CA LEU A 38 -5.19 13.71 -1.00
C LEU A 38 -4.88 12.27 -1.42
N ILE A 39 -5.93 11.48 -1.63
CA ILE A 39 -5.85 10.07 -2.05
C ILE A 39 -6.28 9.98 -3.51
N TYR A 40 -5.46 9.30 -4.31
CA TYR A 40 -5.76 9.07 -5.72
C TYR A 40 -7.09 8.32 -5.91
N ASN A 41 -7.87 8.73 -6.91
CA ASN A 41 -9.06 8.03 -7.34
C ASN A 41 -8.68 6.81 -8.20
N TYR A 42 -8.33 5.70 -7.55
CA TYR A 42 -7.91 4.47 -8.21
C TYR A 42 -8.98 3.88 -9.17
N GLY A 43 -10.26 4.18 -8.93
CA GLY A 43 -11.36 3.75 -9.80
C GLY A 43 -11.42 4.50 -11.13
N ARG A 44 -10.78 5.66 -11.24
CA ARG A 44 -10.71 6.43 -12.48
C ARG A 44 -9.60 5.90 -13.38
N ARG A 45 -9.97 5.53 -14.61
CA ARG A 45 -9.06 4.87 -15.57
C ARG A 45 -7.80 5.68 -15.84
N GLU A 46 -7.93 6.99 -16.05
CA GLU A 46 -6.81 7.87 -16.37
C GLU A 46 -5.84 8.02 -15.19
N VAL A 47 -6.36 8.07 -13.96
CA VAL A 47 -5.56 8.16 -12.74
C VAL A 47 -4.81 6.85 -12.47
N SER A 48 -5.51 5.72 -12.58
CA SER A 48 -4.88 4.40 -12.50
C SER A 48 -3.79 4.23 -13.56
N ASN A 49 -4.07 4.63 -14.81
CA ASN A 49 -3.09 4.58 -15.89
C ASN A 49 -1.89 5.50 -15.67
N PHE A 50 -2.09 6.69 -15.12
CA PHE A 50 -1.01 7.60 -14.72
C PHE A 50 -0.06 6.94 -13.72
N LEU A 51 -0.59 6.28 -12.69
CA LEU A 51 0.21 5.62 -11.66
C LEU A 51 0.90 4.34 -12.16
N VAL A 52 0.21 3.49 -12.93
CA VAL A 52 0.82 2.29 -13.54
C VAL A 52 1.93 2.69 -14.52
N GLY A 53 1.66 3.69 -15.36
CA GLY A 53 2.67 4.25 -16.28
C GLY A 53 3.86 4.85 -15.53
N ASN A 54 3.63 5.49 -14.38
CA ASN A 54 4.71 5.99 -13.53
C ASN A 54 5.61 4.87 -12.98
N ALA A 55 5.02 3.74 -12.54
CA ALA A 55 5.78 2.59 -12.09
C ALA A 55 6.68 2.01 -13.21
N LEU A 56 6.10 1.81 -14.41
CA LEU A 56 6.86 1.37 -15.59
C LEU A 56 7.97 2.36 -15.96
N TYR A 57 7.67 3.66 -15.93
CA TYR A 57 8.61 4.71 -16.30
C TYR A 57 9.92 4.63 -15.51
N TRP A 58 9.85 4.41 -14.19
CA TRP A 58 11.03 4.25 -13.36
C TRP A 58 11.87 3.04 -13.77
N ILE A 59 11.24 1.91 -14.03
CA ILE A 59 11.94 0.66 -14.35
C ILE A 59 12.53 0.73 -15.76
N GLU A 60 11.74 1.10 -16.76
CA GLU A 60 12.15 1.09 -18.17
C GLU A 60 13.13 2.20 -18.53
N ARG A 61 12.97 3.39 -17.94
CA ARG A 61 13.79 4.57 -18.33
C ARG A 61 15.02 4.76 -17.47
N PHE A 62 14.97 4.34 -16.21
CA PHE A 62 16.09 4.50 -15.29
C PHE A 62 16.75 3.18 -14.92
N GLY A 63 16.22 2.04 -15.37
CA GLY A 63 16.80 0.73 -15.08
C GLY A 63 16.71 0.37 -13.59
N ILE A 64 15.68 0.85 -12.89
CA ILE A 64 15.46 0.51 -11.48
C ILE A 64 14.95 -0.93 -11.38
N ASP A 65 15.63 -1.77 -10.61
CA ASP A 65 15.28 -3.20 -10.50
C ASP A 65 14.08 -3.47 -9.57
N ALA A 66 13.73 -2.54 -8.69
CA ALA A 66 12.68 -2.77 -7.71
C ALA A 66 11.94 -1.51 -7.26
N LEU A 67 10.64 -1.66 -7.00
CA LEU A 67 9.82 -0.64 -6.35
C LEU A 67 9.32 -1.15 -5.00
N ARG A 68 9.53 -0.37 -3.94
CA ARG A 68 8.87 -0.59 -2.65
C ARG A 68 7.73 0.41 -2.46
N VAL A 69 6.58 -0.08 -2.02
CA VAL A 69 5.41 0.69 -1.60
C VAL A 69 5.36 0.67 -0.07
N ASP A 70 5.31 1.86 0.54
CA ASP A 70 5.09 2.00 1.98
C ASP A 70 3.59 2.12 2.29
N ALA A 71 3.23 1.83 3.54
CA ALA A 71 1.90 2.01 4.10
C ALA A 71 0.76 1.46 3.22
N VAL A 72 0.91 0.26 2.66
CA VAL A 72 -0.11 -0.35 1.79
C VAL A 72 -1.48 -0.45 2.47
N ALA A 73 -1.50 -0.59 3.79
CA ALA A 73 -2.71 -0.55 4.61
C ALA A 73 -3.55 0.72 4.39
N SER A 74 -2.90 1.87 4.14
CA SER A 74 -3.58 3.15 3.89
C SER A 74 -4.37 3.16 2.57
N MET A 75 -3.96 2.33 1.62
CA MET A 75 -4.59 2.20 0.33
C MET A 75 -5.76 1.21 0.37
N ILE A 76 -5.53 0.03 0.95
CA ILE A 76 -6.46 -1.11 0.84
C ILE A 76 -7.63 -1.09 1.84
N TYR A 77 -7.65 -0.13 2.77
CA TYR A 77 -8.71 0.00 3.76
C TYR A 77 -9.38 1.38 3.70
N ARG A 78 -10.70 1.37 3.53
CA ARG A 78 -11.57 2.56 3.51
C ARG A 78 -11.68 3.22 4.88
N ASP A 79 -11.44 2.47 5.96
CA ASP A 79 -11.48 2.95 7.34
C ASP A 79 -10.10 3.30 7.92
N TYR A 80 -9.04 3.29 7.09
CA TYR A 80 -7.69 3.60 7.56
C TYR A 80 -7.61 4.98 8.20
N SER A 81 -7.24 5.04 9.49
CA SER A 81 -7.11 6.29 10.26
C SER A 81 -8.42 7.11 10.30
N ARG A 82 -9.58 6.43 10.25
CA ARG A 82 -10.90 7.07 10.33
C ARG A 82 -11.72 6.50 11.48
N LYS A 83 -12.54 7.33 12.13
CA LYS A 83 -13.45 6.88 13.18
C LYS A 83 -14.73 6.29 12.57
N GLU A 84 -15.51 5.62 13.42
CA GLU A 84 -16.85 5.18 13.05
C GLU A 84 -17.70 6.37 12.57
N GLY A 85 -18.38 6.22 11.43
CA GLY A 85 -19.16 7.28 10.79
C GLY A 85 -18.37 8.23 9.88
N GLU A 86 -17.04 8.17 9.88
CA GLU A 86 -16.17 9.02 9.03
C GLU A 86 -15.73 8.35 7.72
N TRP A 87 -16.20 7.12 7.45
CA TRP A 87 -15.89 6.35 6.24
C TRP A 87 -17.13 5.65 5.70
N VAL A 88 -17.05 5.13 4.47
CA VAL A 88 -18.14 4.40 3.80
C VAL A 88 -17.71 2.99 3.38
N PRO A 89 -18.56 1.96 3.57
CA PRO A 89 -18.25 0.61 3.12
C PRO A 89 -18.23 0.49 1.60
N ASN A 90 -17.53 -0.54 1.11
CA ASN A 90 -17.59 -0.92 -0.30
C ASN A 90 -18.96 -1.49 -0.68
N GLU A 91 -19.17 -1.79 -1.96
CA GLU A 91 -20.43 -2.32 -2.50
C GLU A 91 -20.91 -3.63 -1.85
N TYR A 92 -20.01 -4.37 -1.18
CA TYR A 92 -20.32 -5.62 -0.46
C TYR A 92 -20.46 -5.42 1.06
N GLY A 93 -20.42 -4.18 1.55
CA GLY A 93 -20.53 -3.86 2.97
C GLY A 93 -19.21 -3.98 3.77
N GLY A 94 -18.09 -4.28 3.10
CA GLY A 94 -16.77 -4.42 3.72
C GLY A 94 -15.97 -3.12 3.82
N ARG A 95 -14.85 -3.17 4.55
CA ARG A 95 -13.90 -2.05 4.70
C ARG A 95 -12.83 -2.00 3.61
N GLU A 96 -12.75 -3.01 2.78
CA GLU A 96 -11.73 -3.14 1.73
C GLU A 96 -11.96 -2.08 0.64
N ASN A 97 -10.90 -1.37 0.27
CA ASN A 97 -10.88 -0.49 -0.88
C ASN A 97 -10.62 -1.31 -2.15
N LEU A 98 -11.70 -1.75 -2.80
CA LEU A 98 -11.64 -2.67 -3.94
C LEU A 98 -10.88 -2.07 -5.12
N GLU A 99 -11.05 -0.77 -5.34
CA GLU A 99 -10.40 -0.02 -6.41
C GLU A 99 -8.88 0.05 -6.20
N ALA A 100 -8.44 0.30 -4.97
CA ALA A 100 -7.01 0.30 -4.63
C ALA A 100 -6.41 -1.12 -4.71
N ILE A 101 -7.13 -2.14 -4.25
CA ILE A 101 -6.71 -3.54 -4.36
C ILE A 101 -6.54 -3.94 -5.82
N GLU A 102 -7.50 -3.61 -6.68
CA GLU A 102 -7.42 -3.92 -8.10
C GLU A 102 -6.31 -3.11 -8.79
N PHE A 103 -6.11 -1.84 -8.42
CA PHE A 103 -4.98 -1.05 -8.88
C PHE A 103 -3.63 -1.70 -8.56
N LEU A 104 -3.41 -2.16 -7.32
CA LEU A 104 -2.18 -2.83 -6.92
C LEU A 104 -1.97 -4.16 -7.67
N ARG A 105 -3.02 -4.97 -7.79
CA ARG A 105 -3.00 -6.23 -8.56
C ARG A 105 -2.64 -5.98 -10.02
N ASN A 106 -3.31 -5.02 -10.65
CA ASN A 106 -3.06 -4.66 -12.04
C ASN A 106 -1.64 -4.12 -12.25
N THR A 107 -1.17 -3.25 -11.35
CA THR A 107 0.20 -2.72 -11.41
C THR A 107 1.23 -3.85 -11.35
N ASN A 108 1.12 -4.73 -10.35
CA ASN A 108 2.06 -5.84 -10.17
C ASN A 108 2.02 -6.82 -11.36
N ARG A 109 0.83 -7.09 -11.91
CA ARG A 109 0.68 -7.90 -13.11
C ARG A 109 1.39 -7.28 -14.32
N VAL A 110 1.14 -5.99 -14.59
CA VAL A 110 1.77 -5.26 -15.70
C VAL A 110 3.29 -5.24 -15.55
N LEU A 111 3.82 -4.95 -14.36
CA LEU A 111 5.27 -4.97 -14.13
C LEU A 111 5.87 -6.37 -14.33
N GLY A 112 5.20 -7.42 -13.88
CA GLY A 112 5.64 -8.79 -14.10
C GLY A 112 5.66 -9.21 -15.57
N GLU A 113 4.74 -8.69 -16.37
CA GLU A 113 4.64 -8.96 -17.81
C GLU A 113 5.63 -8.13 -18.64
N GLN A 114 5.72 -6.83 -18.37
CA GLN A 114 6.47 -5.87 -19.20
C GLN A 114 7.94 -5.76 -18.79
N THR A 115 8.26 -6.00 -17.52
CA THR A 115 9.62 -5.85 -16.98
C THR A 115 10.10 -7.13 -16.28
N PRO A 116 10.26 -8.27 -16.99
CA PRO A 116 10.72 -9.52 -16.38
C PRO A 116 12.04 -9.33 -15.61
N GLY A 117 12.05 -9.73 -14.35
CA GLY A 117 13.20 -9.60 -13.45
C GLY A 117 13.10 -8.43 -12.47
N ALA A 118 12.29 -7.41 -12.77
CA ALA A 118 11.97 -6.38 -11.79
C ALA A 118 10.99 -6.92 -10.74
N VAL A 119 11.07 -6.40 -9.52
CA VAL A 119 10.24 -6.86 -8.39
C VAL A 119 9.57 -5.71 -7.65
N THR A 120 8.44 -6.02 -7.00
CA THR A 120 7.79 -5.09 -6.09
C THR A 120 7.76 -5.62 -4.66
N MET A 121 7.88 -4.69 -3.71
CA MET A 121 7.89 -4.97 -2.28
C MET A 121 6.82 -4.15 -1.57
N ALA A 122 6.07 -4.79 -0.68
CA ALA A 122 5.05 -4.13 0.13
C ALA A 122 5.49 -4.04 1.60
N GLU A 123 5.17 -2.93 2.23
CA GLU A 123 5.03 -2.85 3.67
C GLU A 123 3.55 -2.67 4.00
N GLU A 124 3.00 -3.63 4.75
CA GLU A 124 1.57 -3.73 5.08
C GLU A 124 1.47 -4.26 6.51
N SER A 125 0.69 -3.58 7.35
CA SER A 125 0.76 -3.67 8.81
C SER A 125 -0.55 -4.11 9.49
N THR A 126 -1.50 -4.67 8.73
CA THR A 126 -2.87 -5.01 9.18
C THR A 126 -3.24 -6.47 8.87
N ASP A 127 -2.23 -7.34 8.75
CA ASP A 127 -2.35 -8.78 8.51
C ASP A 127 -3.16 -9.17 7.27
N PHE A 128 -3.19 -8.31 6.24
CA PHE A 128 -3.85 -8.64 4.98
C PHE A 128 -3.26 -9.92 4.39
N ALA A 129 -4.11 -10.90 4.09
CA ALA A 129 -3.69 -12.20 3.58
C ALA A 129 -3.21 -12.10 2.13
N GLY A 130 -2.12 -12.80 1.80
CA GLY A 130 -1.69 -12.94 0.40
C GLY A 130 -1.09 -11.69 -0.24
N VAL A 131 -0.58 -10.72 0.53
CA VAL A 131 0.14 -9.54 0.01
C VAL A 131 1.19 -9.95 -1.03
N SER A 132 2.02 -10.94 -0.72
CA SER A 132 3.08 -11.44 -1.60
C SER A 132 2.70 -12.74 -2.35
N ARG A 133 1.41 -12.90 -2.69
CA ARG A 133 0.92 -14.01 -3.53
C ARG A 133 0.46 -13.50 -4.89
N PRO A 134 0.50 -14.32 -5.95
CA PRO A 134 -0.02 -13.94 -7.26
C PRO A 134 -1.47 -13.49 -7.21
N ALA A 135 -1.81 -12.44 -7.99
CA ALA A 135 -3.17 -11.90 -8.08
C ALA A 135 -4.19 -12.96 -8.55
N SER A 136 -3.77 -13.90 -9.42
CA SER A 136 -4.59 -15.04 -9.88
C SER A 136 -5.05 -15.98 -8.77
N THR A 137 -4.41 -15.93 -7.60
CA THR A 137 -4.78 -16.72 -6.41
C THR A 137 -5.43 -15.87 -5.31
N GLY A 138 -5.85 -14.64 -5.64
CA GLY A 138 -6.46 -13.69 -4.70
C GLY A 138 -5.47 -12.81 -3.94
N GLY A 139 -4.16 -12.90 -4.21
CA GLY A 139 -3.15 -12.04 -3.58
C GLY A 139 -3.09 -10.61 -4.16
N LEU A 140 -2.20 -9.76 -3.63
CA LEU A 140 -1.95 -8.42 -4.16
C LEU A 140 -0.90 -8.41 -5.29
N GLY A 141 -0.17 -9.51 -5.48
CA GLY A 141 0.81 -9.66 -6.55
C GLY A 141 2.22 -9.11 -6.24
N PHE A 142 2.50 -8.66 -5.01
CA PHE A 142 3.87 -8.27 -4.66
C PHE A 142 4.79 -9.49 -4.62
N TRP A 143 6.08 -9.30 -4.88
CA TRP A 143 7.07 -10.37 -4.75
C TRP A 143 7.48 -10.58 -3.29
N PHE A 144 7.58 -9.49 -2.53
CA PHE A 144 7.99 -9.53 -1.13
C PHE A 144 7.09 -8.67 -0.25
N LYS A 145 6.93 -9.08 1.01
CA LYS A 145 6.31 -8.30 2.08
C LYS A 145 7.35 -8.08 3.18
N TRP A 146 7.47 -6.87 3.69
CA TRP A 146 8.23 -6.61 4.92
C TRP A 146 7.63 -7.36 6.10
N ASN A 147 8.47 -8.10 6.83
CA ASN A 147 8.05 -8.81 8.03
C ASN A 147 8.15 -7.86 9.25
N LEU A 148 7.11 -7.04 9.44
CA LEU A 148 7.06 -6.08 10.54
C LEU A 148 6.95 -6.77 11.91
N GLY A 149 6.24 -7.90 12.00
CA GLY A 149 6.15 -8.70 13.23
C GLY A 149 7.54 -9.19 13.67
N TRP A 150 8.28 -9.83 12.76
CA TRP A 150 9.67 -10.23 13.03
C TRP A 150 10.57 -9.05 13.43
N MET A 151 10.42 -7.90 12.76
CA MET A 151 11.19 -6.70 13.09
C MET A 151 10.89 -6.22 14.53
N HIS A 152 9.62 -6.10 14.91
CA HIS A 152 9.21 -5.70 16.25
C HIS A 152 9.70 -6.70 17.30
N ASP A 153 9.47 -7.99 17.08
CA ASP A 153 9.86 -9.04 18.01
C ASP A 153 11.38 -9.09 18.22
N THR A 154 12.14 -9.02 17.13
CA THR A 154 13.61 -9.05 17.17
C THR A 154 14.17 -7.82 17.89
N LEU A 155 13.70 -6.61 17.55
CA LEU A 155 14.18 -5.39 18.18
C LEU A 155 13.83 -5.34 19.66
N ASP A 156 12.62 -5.75 20.03
CA ASP A 156 12.21 -5.78 21.43
C ASP A 156 12.93 -6.85 22.23
N TYR A 157 13.22 -8.02 21.63
CA TYR A 157 14.07 -9.04 22.26
C TYR A 157 15.48 -8.51 22.55
N MET A 158 16.07 -7.79 21.59
CA MET A 158 17.43 -7.26 21.73
C MET A 158 17.54 -6.14 22.78
N LYS A 159 16.48 -5.35 22.99
CA LYS A 159 16.41 -4.32 24.05
C LYS A 159 16.41 -4.89 25.46
N LEU A 160 16.04 -6.17 25.65
CA LEU A 160 16.04 -6.81 26.96
C LEU A 160 17.48 -7.02 27.45
N ASP A 161 17.69 -6.82 28.76
CA ASP A 161 18.89 -7.32 29.44
C ASP A 161 19.06 -8.82 29.12
N PRO A 162 20.28 -9.28 28.76
CA PRO A 162 20.56 -10.67 28.50
C PRO A 162 19.96 -11.66 29.51
N VAL A 163 19.92 -11.32 30.81
CA VAL A 163 19.38 -12.22 31.84
C VAL A 163 17.87 -12.41 31.73
N HIS A 164 17.13 -11.45 31.15
CA HIS A 164 15.68 -11.51 30.97
C HIS A 164 15.24 -12.19 29.68
N ARG A 165 16.13 -12.31 28.68
CA ARG A 165 15.81 -12.88 27.36
C ARG A 165 15.28 -14.31 27.39
N ARG A 166 15.67 -15.11 28.39
CA ARG A 166 15.14 -16.48 28.59
C ARG A 166 13.62 -16.54 28.77
N HIS A 167 13.00 -15.46 29.22
CA HIS A 167 11.54 -15.38 29.44
C HIS A 167 10.77 -14.93 28.21
N HIS A 168 11.47 -14.51 27.16
CA HIS A 168 10.91 -13.93 25.93
C HIS A 168 11.50 -14.57 24.67
N HIS A 169 11.96 -15.83 24.75
CA HIS A 169 12.61 -16.49 23.62
C HIS A 169 11.62 -16.80 22.48
N ASP A 170 10.32 -16.79 22.77
CA ASP A 170 9.23 -16.82 21.80
C ASP A 170 9.37 -15.70 20.75
N LYS A 171 9.82 -14.51 21.13
CA LYS A 171 10.09 -13.40 20.18
C LYS A 171 11.12 -13.74 19.09
N MET A 172 12.03 -14.68 19.33
CA MET A 172 13.00 -15.13 18.33
C MET A 172 12.49 -16.30 17.48
N THR A 173 11.40 -16.96 17.88
CA THR A 173 10.88 -18.15 17.20
C THR A 173 9.52 -17.94 16.55
N PHE A 174 8.73 -16.95 17.00
CA PHE A 174 7.34 -16.76 16.60
C PHE A 174 7.19 -16.50 15.09
N GLY A 175 8.07 -15.69 14.50
CA GLY A 175 8.01 -15.36 13.07
C GLY A 175 8.27 -16.53 12.09
N MET A 176 8.58 -17.73 12.59
CA MET A 176 8.75 -18.95 11.77
C MET A 176 7.47 -19.80 11.70
N LEU A 177 6.44 -19.48 12.48
CA LEU A 177 5.12 -20.13 12.47
C LEU A 177 4.25 -19.57 11.33
#